data_AF-A0A973PFQ9-F1
#
_entry.id   AF-A0A973PFQ9-F1
#
_cell.length_a   1.000
_cell.length_b   1.000
_cell.length_c   1.000
_cell.angle_alpha   90.00
_cell.angle_beta   90.00
_cell.angle_gamma   90.00
#
_symmetry.space_group_name_H-M   'P 1'
#
loop_
_entity.id
_entity.type
_entity.pdbx_description
1 polymer ?
#
loop_
_entity_poly.entity_id
_entity_poly.type
_entity_poly.pdbx_seq_one_letter_code
_entity_poly.pdbx_strand_id
1 'polypeptide(L)'
;MTNGFETLAIHAGQEPDPLTGAVVPPIYATSTYKQDGVGGLRSGYEYSRSANPTRTALEEALAAVEGGARGLAFASGLAAEDTLLRTVCKPQDHVIIPNDAYGGTYRLFAKVHERWDLHYDPVPLHDLDAVAAAMTQKTKIVWVETPTNPLLGIADIAALAQLAHDNGSLLVVDNTFASPYLQQPLALGADVVVHSTTKYIGGHSDVVGGALIARDKGLGDELAYHQNAMGAVAGP
;
A
#
# COMPACT_ATOMS: atom_id res chain seq x y z
N MET A 1 12.43 15.71 9.92
CA MET A 1 13.11 14.61 9.21
C MET A 1 13.31 13.49 10.20
N THR A 2 12.82 12.29 9.91
CA THR A 2 13.23 11.08 10.63
C THR A 2 14.73 10.91 10.40
N ASN A 3 15.54 10.95 11.47
CA ASN A 3 16.99 10.75 11.33
C ASN A 3 17.22 9.41 10.62
N GLY A 4 17.87 9.43 9.45
CA GLY A 4 18.26 8.22 8.72
C GLY A 4 17.38 7.81 7.53
N PHE A 5 16.44 8.64 7.06
CA PHE A 5 15.65 8.32 5.85
C PHE A 5 16.54 7.94 4.66
N GLU A 6 17.54 8.76 4.35
CA GLU A 6 18.43 8.54 3.22
C GLU A 6 19.24 7.24 3.39
N THR A 7 19.64 6.93 4.62
CA THR A 7 20.31 5.65 4.93
C THR A 7 19.37 4.47 4.69
N LEU A 8 18.12 4.54 5.16
CA LEU A 8 17.13 3.48 4.93
C LEU A 8 16.82 3.31 3.44
N ALA A 9 16.60 4.41 2.72
CA ALA A 9 16.31 4.40 1.29
C ALA A 9 17.44 3.80 0.43
N ILE A 10 18.69 3.86 0.91
CA ILE A 10 19.86 3.30 0.21
C ILE A 10 20.17 1.87 0.65
N HIS A 11 19.97 1.51 1.93
CA HIS A 11 20.49 0.26 2.50
C HIS A 11 19.43 -0.79 2.88
N ALA A 12 18.19 -0.39 3.20
CA ALA A 12 17.17 -1.36 3.61
C ALA A 12 16.80 -2.30 2.45
N GLY A 13 16.84 -3.60 2.70
CA GLY A 13 16.62 -4.63 1.67
C GLY A 13 17.75 -4.76 0.63
N GLN A 14 18.88 -4.08 0.82
CA GLN A 14 20.02 -4.05 -0.11
C GLN A 14 21.28 -4.71 0.49
N GLU A 15 21.13 -5.68 1.39
CA GLU A 15 22.26 -6.39 1.98
C GLU A 15 23.13 -7.04 0.88
N PRO A 16 24.46 -6.90 0.92
CA PRO A 16 25.33 -7.46 -0.10
C PRO A 16 25.15 -8.97 -0.23
N ASP A 17 25.03 -9.46 -1.48
CA ASP A 17 24.79 -10.88 -1.74
C ASP A 17 25.93 -11.75 -1.18
N PRO A 18 25.67 -12.71 -0.28
CA PRO A 18 26.73 -13.51 0.34
C PRO A 18 27.44 -14.45 -0.63
N LEU A 19 26.86 -14.74 -1.79
CA LEU A 19 27.47 -15.60 -2.80
C LEU A 19 28.47 -14.84 -3.70
N THR A 20 28.11 -13.64 -4.16
CA THR A 20 28.86 -12.88 -5.17
C THR A 20 29.47 -11.58 -4.67
N GLY A 21 29.00 -11.06 -3.53
CA GLY A 21 29.34 -9.75 -3.01
C GLY A 21 28.66 -8.59 -3.74
N ALA A 22 27.63 -8.85 -4.56
CA ALA A 22 26.89 -7.80 -5.26
C ALA A 22 26.24 -6.83 -4.27
N VAL A 23 26.56 -5.54 -4.39
CA VAL A 23 26.03 -4.46 -3.53
C VAL A 23 24.67 -3.93 -3.97
N VAL A 24 24.26 -4.21 -5.21
CA VAL A 24 22.92 -3.93 -5.73
C VAL A 24 22.22 -5.29 -5.92
N PRO A 25 21.00 -5.47 -5.40
CA PRO A 25 20.23 -6.69 -5.60
C PRO A 25 20.10 -7.04 -7.10
N PRO A 26 20.42 -8.28 -7.49
CA PRO A 26 20.24 -8.72 -8.87
C PRO A 26 18.77 -8.67 -9.32
N ILE A 27 18.56 -8.58 -10.63
CA ILE A 27 17.24 -8.76 -11.25
C ILE A 27 17.01 -10.27 -11.49
N TYR A 28 16.12 -10.89 -10.71
CA TYR A 28 15.82 -12.31 -10.79
C TYR A 28 14.73 -12.60 -11.81
N ALA A 29 15.12 -12.63 -13.09
CA ALA A 29 14.24 -12.97 -14.22
C ALA A 29 13.94 -14.48 -14.32
N THR A 30 13.40 -15.07 -13.25
CA THR A 30 12.95 -16.47 -13.20
C THR A 30 11.53 -16.55 -12.64
N SER A 31 10.76 -17.54 -13.10
CA SER A 31 9.41 -17.80 -12.62
C SER A 31 9.35 -18.78 -11.46
N THR A 32 10.33 -19.68 -11.32
CA THR A 32 10.37 -20.74 -10.31
C THR A 32 11.77 -20.96 -9.75
N TYR A 33 11.83 -21.56 -8.56
CA TYR A 33 13.07 -21.79 -7.82
C TYR A 33 13.24 -23.27 -7.51
N LYS A 34 14.49 -23.74 -7.56
CA LYS A 34 14.84 -25.11 -7.18
C LYS A 34 14.51 -25.36 -5.70
N GLN A 35 13.84 -26.47 -5.41
CA GLN A 35 13.63 -26.98 -4.06
C GLN A 35 14.59 -28.15 -3.75
N ASP A 36 14.94 -28.31 -2.48
CA ASP A 36 15.72 -29.44 -1.94
C ASP A 36 14.78 -30.51 -1.38
N GLY A 37 14.21 -31.32 -2.28
CA GLY A 37 13.06 -32.16 -1.98
C GLY A 37 11.75 -31.36 -2.00
N VAL A 38 10.61 -32.06 -2.02
CA VAL A 38 9.29 -31.41 -2.07
C VAL A 38 9.06 -30.61 -0.79
N GLY A 39 8.83 -29.30 -0.92
CA GLY A 39 8.64 -28.38 0.21
C GLY A 39 9.94 -27.88 0.84
N GLY A 40 11.11 -28.34 0.39
CA GLY A 40 12.42 -27.87 0.83
C GLY A 40 12.80 -26.55 0.15
N LEU A 41 12.15 -25.45 0.54
CA LEU A 41 12.36 -24.15 -0.11
C LEU A 41 13.75 -23.57 0.22
N ARG A 42 14.38 -22.94 -0.78
CA ARG A 42 15.62 -22.19 -0.59
C ARG A 42 15.30 -20.74 -0.32
N SER A 43 15.61 -20.28 0.89
CA SER A 43 15.32 -18.92 1.35
C SER A 43 13.84 -18.52 1.21
N GLY A 44 12.93 -19.49 1.31
CA GLY A 44 11.48 -19.26 1.22
C GLY A 44 10.93 -19.04 -0.20
N TYR A 45 11.74 -19.14 -1.25
CA TYR A 45 11.28 -18.94 -2.63
C TYR A 45 10.89 -20.25 -3.32
N GLU A 46 9.75 -20.23 -4.01
CA GLU A 46 9.26 -21.35 -4.84
C GLU A 46 8.75 -20.90 -6.22
N TYR A 47 8.02 -19.79 -6.25
CA TYR A 47 7.34 -19.28 -7.44
C TYR A 47 7.24 -17.75 -7.39
N SER A 48 7.61 -17.10 -8.49
CA SER A 48 7.89 -15.65 -8.55
C SER A 48 6.67 -14.75 -8.32
N ARG A 49 5.46 -15.24 -8.64
CA ARG A 49 4.21 -14.54 -8.27
C ARG A 49 4.06 -14.46 -6.75
N SER A 50 4.36 -15.54 -6.03
CA SER A 50 4.27 -15.58 -4.57
C SER A 50 5.34 -14.73 -3.91
N ALA A 51 6.60 -14.89 -4.32
CA ALA A 51 7.71 -14.04 -3.93
C ALA A 51 8.89 -14.20 -4.90
N ASN A 52 9.68 -13.15 -5.09
CA ASN A 52 10.97 -13.21 -5.75
C ASN A 52 11.98 -12.26 -5.08
N PRO A 53 13.29 -12.56 -5.11
CA PRO A 53 14.27 -11.78 -4.35
C PRO A 53 14.30 -10.29 -4.70
N THR A 54 14.14 -9.92 -5.97
CA THR A 54 14.17 -8.52 -6.39
C THR A 54 12.97 -7.74 -5.83
N ARG A 55 11.77 -8.33 -5.89
CA ARG A 55 10.57 -7.73 -5.30
C ARG A 55 10.64 -7.70 -3.78
N THR A 56 11.18 -8.74 -3.14
CA THR A 56 11.39 -8.76 -1.67
C THR A 56 12.29 -7.59 -1.24
N ALA A 57 13.39 -7.34 -1.94
CA ALA A 57 14.27 -6.21 -1.65
C ALA A 57 13.55 -4.86 -1.75
N LEU A 58 12.71 -4.67 -2.78
CA LEU A 58 11.88 -3.46 -2.93
C LEU A 58 10.84 -3.33 -1.81
N GLU A 59 10.15 -4.43 -1.48
CA GLU A 59 9.14 -4.48 -0.42
C GLU A 59 9.72 -4.14 0.96
N GLU A 60 10.92 -4.64 1.27
CA GLU A 60 11.67 -4.30 2.49
C GLU A 60 12.10 -2.84 2.53
N ALA A 61 12.61 -2.29 1.42
CA ALA A 61 12.99 -0.89 1.33
C ALA A 61 11.78 0.04 1.54
N LEU A 62 10.65 -0.26 0.89
CA LEU A 62 9.40 0.49 1.01
C LEU A 62 8.85 0.46 2.44
N ALA A 63 8.86 -0.71 3.08
CA ALA A 63 8.44 -0.84 4.47
C ALA A 63 9.31 0.00 5.41
N ALA A 64 10.63 -0.04 5.21
CA ALA A 64 11.58 0.69 6.03
C ALA A 64 11.41 2.21 5.93
N VAL A 65 11.24 2.75 4.73
CA VAL A 65 11.10 4.22 4.54
C VAL A 65 9.76 4.76 5.04
N GLU A 66 8.71 3.95 5.13
CA GLU A 66 7.40 4.31 5.73
C GLU A 66 7.28 3.92 7.21
N GLY A 67 8.27 3.20 7.77
CA GLY A 67 8.23 2.69 9.14
C GLY A 67 7.14 1.62 9.38
N GLY A 68 6.76 0.86 8.35
CA GLY A 68 5.74 -0.18 8.43
C GLY A 68 6.28 -1.57 8.73
N ALA A 69 5.42 -2.48 9.17
CA ALA A 69 5.78 -3.87 9.47
C ALA A 69 5.92 -4.73 8.21
N ARG A 70 5.23 -4.38 7.12
CA ARG A 70 5.28 -5.12 5.85
C ARG A 70 4.97 -4.22 4.66
N GLY A 71 5.83 -4.28 3.66
CA GLY A 71 5.62 -3.67 2.34
C GLY A 71 5.23 -4.73 1.31
N LEU A 72 4.42 -4.35 0.33
CA LEU A 72 3.98 -5.20 -0.77
C LEU A 72 4.00 -4.40 -2.08
N ALA A 73 4.63 -4.94 -3.12
CA ALA A 73 4.79 -4.26 -4.40
C ALA A 73 3.84 -4.82 -5.47
N PHE A 74 3.18 -3.92 -6.20
CA PHE A 74 2.11 -4.23 -7.15
C PHE A 74 2.41 -3.69 -8.54
N ALA A 75 1.72 -4.25 -9.54
CA ALA A 75 1.84 -3.83 -10.94
C ALA A 75 1.45 -2.36 -11.19
N SER A 76 0.69 -1.73 -10.30
CA SER A 76 0.30 -0.31 -10.36
C SER A 76 -0.29 0.14 -9.02
N GLY A 77 -0.43 1.45 -8.80
CA GLY A 77 -1.18 2.00 -7.66
C GLY A 77 -2.60 1.45 -7.58
N LEU A 78 -3.33 1.41 -8.70
CA LEU A 78 -4.70 0.85 -8.74
C LEU A 78 -4.76 -0.65 -8.41
N ALA A 79 -3.71 -1.42 -8.74
CA ALA A 79 -3.62 -2.83 -8.34
C ALA A 79 -3.41 -2.98 -6.82
N ALA A 80 -2.66 -2.06 -6.21
CA ALA A 80 -2.52 -1.99 -4.75
C ALA A 80 -3.87 -1.65 -4.10
N GLU A 81 -4.56 -0.62 -4.59
CA GLU A 81 -5.90 -0.22 -4.12
C GLU A 81 -6.93 -1.36 -4.23
N ASP A 82 -7.06 -1.99 -5.41
CA ASP A 82 -8.02 -3.09 -5.63
C ASP A 82 -7.71 -4.30 -4.73
N THR A 83 -6.42 -4.61 -4.50
CA THR A 83 -6.03 -5.69 -3.57
C THR A 83 -6.44 -5.35 -2.15
N LEU A 84 -6.16 -4.13 -1.67
CA LEU A 84 -6.54 -3.69 -0.32
C LEU A 84 -8.05 -3.75 -0.11
N LEU A 85 -8.82 -3.20 -1.05
CA LEU A 85 -10.28 -3.18 -0.97
C LEU A 85 -10.88 -4.59 -0.96
N ARG A 86 -10.38 -5.52 -1.78
CA ARG A 86 -10.85 -6.91 -1.81
C ARG A 86 -10.39 -7.74 -0.62
N THR A 87 -9.31 -7.33 0.04
CA THR A 87 -8.81 -7.98 1.26
C THR A 87 -9.69 -7.62 2.44
N VAL A 88 -9.98 -6.33 2.63
CA VAL A 88 -10.62 -5.82 3.85
C VAL A 88 -12.14 -5.79 3.76
N CYS A 89 -12.69 -5.49 2.58
CA CYS A 89 -14.13 -5.31 2.41
C CYS A 89 -14.79 -6.56 1.83
N LYS A 90 -16.08 -6.71 2.09
CA LYS A 90 -16.98 -7.68 1.47
C LYS A 90 -18.22 -6.97 0.90
N PRO A 91 -19.06 -7.66 0.12
CA PRO A 91 -20.34 -7.10 -0.32
C PRO A 91 -21.14 -6.51 0.84
N GLN A 92 -21.76 -5.35 0.58
CA GLN A 92 -22.52 -4.47 1.48
C GLN A 92 -21.72 -3.66 2.50
N ASP A 93 -20.39 -3.78 2.54
CA ASP A 93 -19.57 -2.87 3.35
C ASP A 93 -19.58 -1.44 2.77
N HIS A 94 -19.06 -0.51 3.56
CA HIS A 94 -19.05 0.92 3.24
C HIS A 94 -17.64 1.52 3.39
N VAL A 95 -17.30 2.50 2.55
CA VAL A 95 -16.02 3.23 2.58
C VAL A 95 -16.25 4.73 2.46
N ILE A 96 -15.63 5.53 3.34
CA ILE A 96 -15.55 6.98 3.14
C ILE A 96 -14.40 7.28 2.18
N ILE A 97 -14.63 8.11 1.17
CA ILE A 97 -13.58 8.56 0.23
C ILE A 97 -13.52 10.10 0.18
N PRO A 98 -12.40 10.69 -0.28
CA PRO A 98 -12.35 12.13 -0.51
C PRO A 98 -13.33 12.52 -1.63
N ASN A 99 -14.00 13.67 -1.48
CA ASN A 99 -14.86 14.23 -2.53
C ASN A 99 -14.08 14.78 -3.74
N ASP A 100 -12.76 14.84 -3.64
CA ASP A 100 -11.80 15.28 -4.66
C ASP A 100 -10.63 14.29 -4.83
N ALA A 101 -10.90 13.00 -4.63
CA ALA A 101 -9.92 11.93 -4.83
C ALA A 101 -9.35 11.88 -6.25
N TYR A 102 -8.17 11.27 -6.40
CA TYR A 102 -7.62 10.91 -7.70
C TYR A 102 -8.67 10.20 -8.57
N GLY A 103 -8.86 10.69 -9.80
CA GLY A 103 -9.92 10.19 -10.68
C GLY A 103 -9.83 8.69 -11.00
N GLY A 104 -8.64 8.09 -10.91
CA GLY A 104 -8.47 6.63 -11.06
C GLY A 104 -9.09 5.86 -9.89
N THR A 105 -8.82 6.30 -8.65
CA THR A 105 -9.39 5.76 -7.41
C THR A 105 -10.90 5.92 -7.41
N TYR A 106 -11.42 7.13 -7.70
CA TYR A 106 -12.87 7.35 -7.81
C TYR A 106 -13.52 6.41 -8.84
N ARG A 107 -12.90 6.23 -10.01
CA ARG A 107 -13.40 5.32 -11.05
C ARG A 107 -13.36 3.85 -10.59
N LEU A 108 -12.36 3.44 -9.81
CA LEU A 108 -12.26 2.11 -9.24
C LEU A 108 -13.46 1.83 -8.31
N PHE A 109 -13.80 2.76 -7.41
CA PHE A 109 -15.01 2.67 -6.59
C PHE A 109 -16.29 2.68 -7.44
N ALA A 110 -16.49 3.73 -8.25
CA ALA A 110 -17.75 4.00 -8.94
C ALA A 110 -18.08 3.09 -10.12
N LYS A 111 -17.09 2.36 -10.68
CA LYS A 111 -17.30 1.54 -11.88
C LYS A 111 -16.91 0.08 -11.72
N VAL A 112 -16.14 -0.25 -10.68
CA VAL A 112 -15.73 -1.63 -10.40
C VAL A 112 -16.34 -2.11 -9.09
N HIS A 113 -16.05 -1.46 -7.96
CA HIS A 113 -16.48 -1.97 -6.66
C HIS A 113 -17.97 -1.73 -6.35
N GLU A 114 -18.59 -0.68 -6.88
CA GLU A 114 -20.05 -0.50 -6.76
C GLU A 114 -20.81 -1.70 -7.34
N ARG A 115 -20.31 -2.31 -8.43
CA ARG A 115 -20.87 -3.53 -9.02
C ARG A 115 -20.63 -4.78 -8.19
N TRP A 116 -19.69 -4.71 -7.25
CA TRP A 116 -19.39 -5.75 -6.26
C TRP A 116 -20.16 -5.52 -4.95
N ASP A 117 -21.13 -4.60 -4.96
CA ASP A 117 -21.96 -4.23 -3.81
C ASP A 117 -21.15 -3.56 -2.68
N LEU A 118 -20.02 -2.90 -3.00
CA LEU A 118 -19.31 -2.04 -2.07
C LEU A 118 -19.88 -0.62 -2.16
N HIS A 119 -20.39 -0.10 -1.03
CA HIS A 119 -20.91 1.26 -0.96
C HIS A 119 -19.80 2.24 -0.59
N TYR A 120 -19.95 3.50 -1.02
CA TYR A 120 -19.02 4.56 -0.65
C TYR A 120 -19.71 5.92 -0.61
N ASP A 121 -19.24 6.80 0.28
CA ASP A 121 -19.68 8.18 0.39
C ASP A 121 -18.47 9.13 0.19
N PRO A 122 -18.51 10.01 -0.84
CA PRO A 122 -17.50 11.06 -1.02
C PRO A 122 -17.72 12.23 -0.06
N VAL A 123 -16.71 12.57 0.75
CA VAL A 123 -16.81 13.57 1.84
C VAL A 123 -15.61 14.54 1.81
N PRO A 124 -15.79 15.84 2.13
CA PRO A 124 -14.66 16.74 2.37
C PRO A 124 -13.89 16.34 3.63
N LEU A 125 -12.70 15.75 3.47
CA LEU A 125 -11.94 15.15 4.59
C LEU A 125 -11.33 16.14 5.59
N HIS A 126 -11.36 17.44 5.29
CA HIS A 126 -10.96 18.48 6.25
C HIS A 126 -12.07 18.77 7.29
N ASP A 127 -13.29 18.29 7.05
CA ASP A 127 -14.45 18.44 7.93
C ASP A 127 -14.72 17.12 8.66
N LEU A 128 -14.19 16.99 9.88
CA LEU A 128 -14.33 15.80 10.70
C LEU A 128 -15.79 15.49 11.08
N ASP A 129 -16.62 16.52 11.23
CA ASP A 129 -18.04 16.34 11.55
C ASP A 129 -18.79 15.76 10.35
N ALA A 130 -18.46 16.21 9.14
CA ALA A 130 -19.01 15.63 7.91
C ALA A 130 -18.57 14.18 7.72
N VAL A 131 -17.30 13.85 8.02
CA VAL A 131 -16.81 12.45 7.99
C VAL A 131 -17.57 11.61 9.00
N ALA A 132 -17.66 12.05 10.26
CA ALA A 132 -18.38 11.33 11.31
C ALA A 132 -19.86 11.10 10.96
N ALA A 133 -20.52 12.09 10.37
CA ALA A 133 -21.92 12.01 9.97
C ALA A 133 -22.18 11.01 8.82
N ALA A 134 -21.21 10.82 7.92
CA ALA A 134 -21.31 9.87 6.81
C ALA A 134 -20.95 8.43 7.23
N MET A 135 -20.23 8.25 8.34
CA MET A 135 -19.89 6.92 8.83
C MET A 135 -21.13 6.15 9.31
N THR A 136 -21.20 4.90 8.91
CA THR A 136 -22.19 3.91 9.35
C THR A 136 -21.52 2.73 10.07
N GLN A 137 -22.31 1.86 10.69
CA GLN A 137 -21.85 0.59 11.28
C GLN A 137 -21.23 -0.37 10.25
N LYS A 138 -21.44 -0.12 8.95
CA LYS A 138 -20.85 -0.89 7.86
C LYS A 138 -19.54 -0.30 7.34
N THR A 139 -19.12 0.86 7.85
CA THR A 139 -17.90 1.53 7.39
C THR A 139 -16.68 0.70 7.78
N LYS A 140 -15.90 0.30 6.79
CA LYS A 140 -14.67 -0.49 6.98
C LYS A 140 -13.42 0.33 6.80
N ILE A 141 -13.48 1.33 5.94
CA ILE A 141 -12.32 2.15 5.59
C ILE A 141 -12.72 3.62 5.58
N VAL A 142 -11.89 4.46 6.18
CA VAL A 142 -11.79 5.89 5.86
C VAL A 142 -10.58 6.04 4.94
N TRP A 143 -10.84 6.33 3.67
CA TRP A 143 -9.81 6.50 2.64
C TRP A 143 -9.42 7.97 2.57
N VAL A 144 -8.13 8.25 2.74
CA VAL A 144 -7.57 9.60 2.73
C VAL A 144 -6.57 9.74 1.61
N GLU A 145 -6.62 10.87 0.92
CA GLU A 145 -5.57 11.35 0.02
C GLU A 145 -5.20 12.75 0.51
N THR A 146 -3.93 12.98 0.85
CA THR A 146 -3.50 14.31 1.33
C THR A 146 -2.00 14.54 1.04
N PRO A 147 -1.64 15.58 0.26
CA PRO A 147 -2.55 16.49 -0.46
C PRO A 147 -3.33 15.80 -1.58
N THR A 148 -4.57 16.22 -1.84
CA THR A 148 -5.41 15.66 -2.91
C THR A 148 -4.97 16.10 -4.31
N ASN A 149 -5.23 15.28 -5.32
CA ASN A 149 -4.95 15.57 -6.72
C ASN A 149 -6.25 15.91 -7.49
N PRO A 150 -6.37 17.09 -8.14
CA PRO A 150 -5.34 18.11 -8.36
C PRO A 150 -5.43 19.31 -7.41
N LEU A 151 -6.40 19.34 -6.49
CA LEU A 151 -6.78 20.55 -5.75
C LEU A 151 -5.89 20.84 -4.53
N LEU A 152 -5.04 19.89 -4.14
CA LEU A 152 -4.11 19.98 -3.01
C LEU A 152 -4.83 20.25 -1.67
N GLY A 153 -6.03 19.69 -1.51
CA GLY A 153 -6.74 19.66 -0.23
C GLY A 153 -5.93 18.91 0.82
N ILE A 154 -5.93 19.41 2.05
CA ILE A 154 -5.19 18.83 3.18
C ILE A 154 -6.17 18.23 4.18
N ALA A 155 -5.85 17.03 4.66
CA ALA A 155 -6.59 16.33 5.69
C ALA A 155 -5.72 16.07 6.92
N ASP A 156 -6.29 16.19 8.12
CA ASP A 156 -5.60 15.84 9.36
C ASP A 156 -5.63 14.32 9.56
N ILE A 157 -4.52 13.66 9.20
CA ILE A 157 -4.37 12.20 9.29
C ILE A 157 -4.58 11.70 10.71
N ALA A 158 -4.07 12.41 11.73
CA ALA A 158 -4.13 11.93 13.10
C ALA A 158 -5.56 12.02 13.66
N ALA A 159 -6.26 13.11 13.36
CA ALA A 159 -7.65 13.26 13.76
C ALA A 159 -8.57 12.25 13.04
N LEU A 160 -8.34 12.01 11.74
CA LEU A 160 -9.09 11.00 10.99
C LEU A 160 -8.79 9.58 11.44
N ALA A 161 -7.55 9.28 11.86
CA ALA A 161 -7.18 7.99 12.41
C ALA A 161 -7.98 7.70 13.68
N GLN A 162 -7.99 8.66 14.61
CA GLN A 162 -8.76 8.55 15.84
C GLN A 162 -10.25 8.32 15.54
N LEU A 163 -10.84 9.12 14.65
CA LEU A 163 -12.25 8.99 14.27
C LEU A 163 -12.57 7.63 13.62
N ALA A 164 -11.70 7.15 12.73
CA ALA A 164 -11.86 5.84 12.08
C ALA A 164 -11.84 4.71 13.11
N HIS A 165 -10.84 4.72 14.01
CA HIS A 165 -10.64 3.69 15.02
C HIS A 165 -11.74 3.67 16.07
N ASP A 166 -12.24 4.84 16.51
CA ASP A 166 -13.36 4.96 17.45
C ASP A 166 -14.66 4.32 16.91
N ASN A 167 -14.76 4.18 15.58
CA ASN A 167 -15.89 3.54 14.89
C ASN A 167 -15.55 2.14 14.35
N GLY A 168 -14.39 1.57 14.69
CA GLY A 168 -13.97 0.24 14.24
C GLY A 168 -13.67 0.12 12.74
N SER A 169 -13.32 1.23 12.10
CA SER A 169 -12.86 1.28 10.70
C SER A 169 -11.34 1.41 10.64
N LEU A 170 -10.74 1.00 9.52
CA LEU A 170 -9.34 1.26 9.21
C LEU A 170 -9.17 2.67 8.61
N LEU A 171 -8.03 3.30 8.86
CA LEU A 171 -7.58 4.48 8.13
C LEU A 171 -6.56 4.07 7.06
N VAL A 172 -6.86 4.38 5.80
CA VAL A 172 -5.97 4.17 4.66
C VAL A 172 -5.54 5.52 4.10
N VAL A 173 -4.25 5.72 3.88
CA VAL A 173 -3.72 6.98 3.33
C VAL A 173 -2.98 6.73 2.02
N ASP A 174 -3.48 7.31 0.92
CA ASP A 174 -2.70 7.49 -0.29
C ASP A 174 -1.67 8.60 -0.06
N ASN A 175 -0.40 8.21 0.04
CA ASN A 175 0.72 9.07 0.34
C ASN A 175 1.56 9.39 -0.92
N THR A 176 1.01 9.13 -2.12
CA THR A 176 1.72 9.25 -3.39
C THR A 176 2.33 10.64 -3.59
N PHE A 177 1.60 11.71 -3.28
CA PHE A 177 2.01 13.09 -3.56
C PHE A 177 3.08 13.60 -2.60
N ALA A 178 2.94 13.31 -1.30
CA ALA A 178 3.90 13.74 -0.31
C ALA A 178 5.16 12.86 -0.34
N SER A 179 5.02 11.57 -0.70
CA SER A 179 6.05 10.53 -0.57
C SER A 179 6.44 10.29 0.91
N PRO A 180 7.10 9.16 1.23
CA PRO A 180 7.55 8.91 2.60
C PRO A 180 8.59 9.94 3.10
N TYR A 181 9.19 10.72 2.20
CA TYR A 181 10.16 11.74 2.60
C TYR A 181 9.53 12.91 3.35
N LEU A 182 8.31 13.31 2.96
CA LEU A 182 7.64 14.50 3.52
C LEU A 182 6.53 14.16 4.51
N GLN A 183 5.95 12.96 4.42
CA GLN A 183 4.82 12.55 5.25
C GLN A 183 4.92 11.07 5.61
N GLN A 184 4.64 10.75 6.88
CA GLN A 184 4.71 9.40 7.46
C GLN A 184 3.35 9.02 8.06
N PRO A 185 2.34 8.62 7.27
CA PRO A 185 0.99 8.42 7.77
C PRO A 185 0.88 7.31 8.84
N LEU A 186 1.73 6.29 8.77
CA LEU A 186 1.81 5.25 9.80
C LEU A 186 2.28 5.83 11.15
N ALA A 187 3.12 6.85 11.19
CA ALA A 187 3.46 7.54 12.44
C ALA A 187 2.30 8.38 12.98
N LEU A 188 1.35 8.76 12.12
CA LEU A 188 0.21 9.63 12.45
C LEU A 188 -1.08 8.88 12.79
N GLY A 189 -1.15 7.58 12.54
CA GLY A 189 -2.32 6.76 12.92
C GLY A 189 -2.92 5.91 11.81
N ALA A 190 -2.45 6.03 10.56
CA ALA A 190 -2.91 5.19 9.46
C ALA A 190 -2.60 3.69 9.67
N ASP A 191 -3.50 2.82 9.23
CA ASP A 191 -3.30 1.37 9.26
C ASP A 191 -2.55 0.87 8.02
N VAL A 192 -2.82 1.51 6.87
CA VAL A 192 -2.18 1.20 5.60
C VAL A 192 -1.82 2.49 4.87
N VAL A 193 -0.62 2.52 4.29
CA VAL A 193 -0.22 3.52 3.31
C VAL A 193 -0.26 2.93 1.91
N VAL A 194 -0.85 3.66 0.97
CA VAL A 194 -0.87 3.34 -0.46
C VAL A 194 0.07 4.28 -1.19
N HIS A 195 0.80 3.75 -2.17
CA HIS A 195 1.55 4.55 -3.14
C HIS A 195 1.26 4.11 -4.57
N SER A 196 1.15 5.08 -5.46
CA SER A 196 1.53 4.90 -6.86
C SER A 196 3.03 5.16 -7.00
N THR A 197 3.83 4.10 -6.95
CA THR A 197 5.30 4.21 -7.08
C THR A 197 5.71 4.73 -8.45
N THR A 198 4.80 4.71 -9.43
CA THR A 198 4.90 5.40 -10.72
C THR A 198 5.29 6.89 -10.62
N LYS A 199 5.00 7.54 -9.48
CA LYS A 199 5.21 8.98 -9.27
C LYS A 199 6.56 9.24 -8.62
N TYR A 200 6.60 9.83 -7.42
CA TYR A 200 7.85 10.33 -6.83
C TYR A 200 8.83 9.23 -6.42
N ILE A 201 8.33 8.04 -6.01
CA ILE A 201 9.19 6.92 -5.62
C ILE A 201 10.00 6.41 -6.82
N GLY A 202 9.34 6.14 -7.94
CA GLY A 202 10.00 5.78 -9.19
C GLY A 202 10.74 6.97 -9.78
N GLY A 203 10.14 8.16 -9.79
CA GLY A 203 10.79 9.45 -10.07
C GLY A 203 11.15 9.74 -11.52
N HIS A 204 11.22 8.71 -12.37
CA HIS A 204 11.81 8.80 -13.71
C HIS A 204 10.80 8.59 -14.85
N SER A 205 9.50 8.46 -14.54
CA SER A 205 8.41 8.35 -15.52
C SER A 205 8.55 7.18 -16.51
N ASP A 206 9.18 6.09 -16.10
CA ASP A 206 9.53 4.92 -16.93
C ASP A 206 8.99 3.59 -16.38
N VAL A 207 8.57 3.55 -15.11
CA VAL A 207 8.01 2.38 -14.45
C VAL A 207 6.62 2.66 -13.87
N VAL A 208 5.64 1.83 -14.23
CA VAL A 208 4.33 1.81 -13.55
C VAL A 208 4.43 0.81 -12.40
N GLY A 209 4.00 1.25 -11.22
CA GLY A 209 4.02 0.42 -10.02
C GLY A 209 3.13 0.99 -8.92
N GLY A 210 2.87 0.15 -7.92
CA GLY A 210 2.18 0.53 -6.69
C GLY A 210 2.73 -0.19 -5.47
N ALA A 211 2.39 0.31 -4.29
CA ALA A 211 2.78 -0.32 -3.04
C ALA A 211 1.68 -0.19 -1.98
N LEU A 212 1.60 -1.20 -1.11
CA LEU A 212 0.94 -1.12 0.19
C LEU A 212 1.98 -1.28 1.29
N ILE A 213 1.92 -0.44 2.31
CA ILE A 213 2.69 -0.61 3.53
C ILE A 213 1.71 -0.71 4.69
N ALA A 214 1.69 -1.86 5.35
CA ALA A 214 0.84 -2.12 6.51
C ALA A 214 1.56 -1.79 7.82
N ARG A 215 0.84 -1.18 8.76
CA ARG A 215 1.32 -0.90 10.12
C ARG A 215 1.65 -2.19 10.86
N ASP A 216 0.76 -3.18 10.81
CA ASP A 216 0.87 -4.41 11.58
C ASP A 216 1.09 -5.64 10.69
N LYS A 217 1.68 -6.68 11.30
CA LYS A 217 2.01 -7.92 10.61
C LYS A 217 0.75 -8.70 10.18
N GLY A 218 -0.33 -8.64 10.96
CA GLY A 218 -1.54 -9.43 10.70
C GLY A 218 -2.20 -9.01 9.40
N LEU A 219 -2.52 -7.71 9.28
CA LEU A 219 -3.07 -7.14 8.05
C LEU A 219 -2.08 -7.29 6.88
N GLY A 220 -0.78 -7.10 7.13
CA GLY A 220 0.25 -7.30 6.13
C GLY A 220 0.30 -8.73 5.56
N ASP A 221 0.13 -9.76 6.38
CA ASP A 221 0.10 -11.16 5.94
C ASP A 221 -1.18 -11.46 5.14
N GLU A 222 -2.31 -10.88 5.53
CA GLU A 222 -3.58 -11.03 4.80
C GLU A 222 -3.53 -10.37 3.42
N LEU A 223 -2.92 -9.17 3.33
CA LEU A 223 -2.66 -8.49 2.07
C LEU A 223 -1.69 -9.29 1.19
N ALA A 224 -0.66 -9.89 1.77
CA ALA A 224 0.29 -10.74 1.03
C ALA A 224 -0.39 -11.98 0.45
N TYR A 225 -1.29 -12.60 1.21
CA TYR A 225 -2.11 -13.70 0.71
C TYR A 225 -2.93 -13.27 -0.52
N HIS A 226 -3.60 -12.12 -0.47
CA HIS A 226 -4.39 -11.61 -1.59
C HIS A 226 -3.53 -11.17 -2.78
N GLN A 227 -2.36 -10.54 -2.55
CA GLN A 227 -1.40 -10.23 -3.61
C GLN A 227 -1.01 -11.51 -4.39
N ASN A 228 -0.70 -12.59 -3.67
CA ASN A 228 -0.39 -13.88 -4.29
C ASN A 228 -1.62 -14.46 -5.03
N ALA A 229 -2.78 -14.50 -4.38
CA ALA A 229 -3.99 -15.11 -4.92
C ALA A 229 -4.55 -14.36 -6.15
N MET A 230 -4.47 -13.03 -6.16
CA MET A 230 -4.97 -12.17 -7.25
C MET A 230 -3.91 -11.93 -8.33
N GLY A 231 -2.62 -12.01 -7.99
CA GLY A 231 -1.52 -12.02 -8.96
C GLY A 231 -1.20 -10.67 -9.60
N ALA A 232 -1.69 -9.55 -9.07
CA ALA A 232 -1.42 -8.21 -9.58
C ALA A 232 -0.03 -7.67 -9.14
N VAL A 233 1.01 -8.48 -9.34
CA VAL A 233 2.35 -8.28 -8.78
C VAL A 233 3.25 -7.43 -9.68
N ALA A 234 4.22 -6.73 -9.07
CA ALA A 234 5.31 -6.12 -9.80
C ALA A 234 6.25 -7.18 -10.41
N GLY A 235 6.79 -6.88 -11.59
CA GLY A 235 7.92 -7.64 -12.15
C GLY A 235 9.20 -7.48 -11.31
N PRO A 236 10.20 -8.35 -11.52
CA PRO A 236 11.53 -8.15 -10.95
C PRO A 236 12.27 -6.99 -11.62
#